data_AF-A0A382CEQ5-F1
#
_entry.id   AF-A0A382CEQ5-F1
#
_cell.length_a   1.000
_cell.length_b   1.000
_cell.length_c   1.000
_cell.angle_alpha   90.00
_cell.angle_beta   90.00
_cell.angle_gamma   90.00
#
_symmetry.space_group_name_H-M   'P 1'
#
loop_
_entity.id
_entity.type
_entity.pdbx_description
1 polymer ?
#
loop_
_entity_poly.entity_id
_entity_poly.type
_entity_poly.pdbx_seq_one_letter_code
_entity_poly.pdbx_strand_id
1 'polypeptide(L)'
;MKKLYDKFMKLNIKSAREKAARRGLDFNEENFIKKQEAVLPILFYYGLVMLLGFILPSVVTLVPSWIFFTILLGLIIRGLNHYFGWIRVEK
;
A
#
# COMPACT_ATOMS: atom_id res chain seq x y z
N MET A 1 -14.25 1.05 -7.37
CA MET A 1 -12.85 1.21 -6.89
C MET A 1 -11.80 0.45 -7.72
N LYS A 2 -12.03 -0.80 -8.15
CA LYS A 2 -11.09 -1.56 -9.02
C LYS A 2 -10.59 -0.76 -10.24
N LYS A 3 -11.49 -0.18 -11.04
CA LYS A 3 -11.10 0.64 -12.20
C LYS A 3 -10.16 1.81 -11.88
N LEU A 4 -10.32 2.44 -10.70
CA LEU A 4 -9.46 3.57 -10.30
C LEU A 4 -8.09 3.07 -9.84
N TYR A 5 -8.08 1.98 -9.07
CA TYR A 5 -6.87 1.28 -8.64
C TYR A 5 -6.06 0.78 -9.84
N ASP A 6 -6.70 0.11 -10.80
CA ASP A 6 -6.05 -0.41 -12.01
C ASP A 6 -5.45 0.72 -12.85
N LYS A 7 -6.18 1.84 -12.96
CA LYS A 7 -5.71 3.03 -13.69
C LYS A 7 -4.51 3.67 -12.97
N PHE A 8 -4.56 3.78 -11.64
CA PHE A 8 -3.44 4.28 -10.84
C PHE A 8 -2.21 3.38 -10.98
N MET A 9 -2.39 2.06 -10.86
CA MET A 9 -1.32 1.08 -11.01
C MET A 9 -0.66 1.19 -12.38
N LYS A 10 -1.47 1.25 -13.46
CA LYS A 10 -0.97 1.39 -14.83
C LYS A 10 -0.13 2.66 -15.03
N LEU A 11 -0.56 3.78 -14.46
CA LEU A 11 0.20 5.04 -14.50
C LEU A 11 1.52 4.94 -13.72
N ASN A 12 1.48 4.28 -12.56
CA ASN A 12 2.65 4.13 -11.70
C ASN A 12 3.71 3.20 -12.33
N ILE A 13 3.27 2.08 -12.91
CA ILE A 13 4.13 1.17 -13.70
C ILE A 13 4.77 1.94 -14.86
N LYS A 14 3.99 2.70 -15.63
CA LYS A 14 4.51 3.49 -16.76
C LYS A 14 5.61 4.44 -16.30
N SER A 15 5.37 5.19 -15.23
CA SER A 15 6.34 6.14 -14.67
C SER A 15 7.60 5.43 -14.15
N ALA A 16 7.44 4.31 -13.45
CA ALA A 16 8.56 3.52 -12.93
C ALA A 16 9.42 2.93 -14.06
N ARG A 17 8.79 2.40 -15.11
CA ARG A 17 9.47 1.89 -16.30
C ARG A 17 10.26 2.99 -17.01
N GLU A 18 9.66 4.15 -17.23
CA GLU A 18 10.35 5.30 -17.84
C GLU A 18 11.54 5.77 -16.98
N LYS A 19 11.40 5.75 -15.64
CA LYS A 19 12.49 6.10 -14.72
C LYS A 19 13.62 5.08 -14.73
N ALA A 20 13.32 3.79 -14.86
CA ALA A 20 14.31 2.72 -15.00
C ALA A 20 15.05 2.81 -16.33
N ALA A 21 14.32 3.02 -17.43
CA ALA A 21 14.88 3.21 -18.77
C ALA A 21 15.84 4.42 -18.83
N ARG A 22 15.47 5.55 -18.23
CA ARG A 22 16.36 6.73 -18.10
C ARG A 22 17.65 6.45 -17.33
N ARG A 23 17.66 5.42 -16.49
CA ARG A 23 18.81 5.02 -15.67
C ARG A 23 19.58 3.83 -16.26
N GLY A 24 19.16 3.31 -17.42
CA GLY A 24 19.75 2.10 -18.02
C GLY A 24 19.57 0.84 -17.16
N LEU A 25 18.56 0.81 -16.29
CA LEU A 25 18.30 -0.33 -15.40
C LEU A 25 17.22 -1.24 -15.99
N ASP A 26 17.40 -2.55 -15.83
CA ASP A 26 16.36 -3.53 -16.13
C ASP A 26 15.15 -3.35 -15.19
N PHE A 27 13.94 -3.43 -15.75
CA PHE A 27 12.71 -3.20 -15.00
C PHE A 27 11.89 -4.49 -14.91
N ASN A 28 11.96 -5.13 -13.75
CA ASN A 28 11.09 -6.25 -13.43
C ASN A 28 9.71 -5.74 -12.98
N GLU A 29 8.79 -5.67 -13.93
CA GLU A 29 7.42 -5.20 -13.71
C GLU A 29 6.64 -6.07 -12.74
N GLU A 30 6.77 -7.38 -12.80
CA GLU A 30 6.05 -8.30 -11.91
C GLU A 30 6.42 -8.08 -10.45
N ASN A 31 7.71 -7.96 -10.14
CA ASN A 31 8.20 -7.67 -8.79
C ASN A 31 7.76 -6.27 -8.34
N PHE A 32 7.74 -5.29 -9.24
CA PHE A 32 7.24 -3.95 -8.95
C PHE A 32 5.74 -3.96 -8.59
N ILE A 33 4.92 -4.69 -9.33
CA ILE A 33 3.48 -4.85 -9.05
C ILE A 33 3.30 -5.52 -7.70
N LYS A 34 3.96 -6.65 -7.42
CA LYS A 34 3.87 -7.35 -6.12
C LYS A 34 4.22 -6.43 -4.95
N LYS A 35 5.30 -5.65 -5.10
CA LYS A 35 5.72 -4.67 -4.09
C LYS A 35 4.67 -3.57 -3.90
N GLN A 36 4.13 -3.03 -4.99
CA GLN A 36 3.09 -2.01 -4.91
C GLN A 36 1.81 -2.53 -4.27
N GLU A 37 1.36 -3.73 -4.62
CA GLU A 37 0.19 -4.37 -4.01
C GLU A 37 0.36 -4.58 -2.51
N ALA A 38 1.57 -4.94 -2.05
CA ALA A 38 1.88 -5.08 -0.63
C ALA A 38 1.88 -3.73 0.11
N VAL A 39 2.39 -2.68 -0.52
CA VAL A 39 2.62 -1.37 0.12
C VAL A 39 1.40 -0.45 0.05
N LEU A 40 0.60 -0.52 -1.02
CA LEU A 40 -0.53 0.40 -1.24
C LEU A 40 -1.54 0.43 -0.08
N PRO A 41 -1.97 -0.72 0.48
CA PRO A 41 -2.91 -0.75 1.60
C PRO A 41 -2.36 -0.03 2.84
N ILE A 42 -1.06 -0.17 3.10
CA ILE A 42 -0.38 0.47 4.24
C ILE A 42 -0.35 1.98 4.04
N LEU A 43 0.04 2.45 2.85
CA LEU A 43 0.07 3.88 2.52
C LEU A 43 -1.33 4.51 2.54
N PHE A 44 -2.33 3.80 2.00
CA PHE A 44 -3.71 4.26 2.01
C PHE A 44 -4.23 4.40 3.43
N TYR A 45 -3.99 3.39 4.28
CA TYR A 45 -4.35 3.45 5.69
C TYR A 45 -3.71 4.62 6.41
N TYR A 46 -2.40 4.80 6.23
CA TYR A 46 -1.65 5.89 6.85
C TYR A 46 -2.17 7.27 6.40
N GLY A 47 -2.40 7.45 5.10
CA GLY A 47 -2.97 8.67 4.55
C GLY A 47 -4.39 8.96 5.08
N LEU A 48 -5.21 7.93 5.22
CA LEU A 48 -6.55 8.05 5.79
C LEU A 48 -6.51 8.47 7.26
N VAL A 49 -5.64 7.86 8.07
CA VAL A 49 -5.49 8.22 9.49
C VAL A 49 -5.02 9.67 9.64
N MET A 50 -4.04 10.12 8.85
CA MET A 50 -3.60 11.52 8.87
C MET A 50 -4.72 12.48 8.45
N LEU A 51 -5.47 12.14 7.40
CA LEU A 51 -6.59 12.97 6.93
C LEU A 51 -7.70 13.06 7.98
N LEU A 52 -8.03 11.95 8.64
CA LEU A 52 -8.99 11.95 9.75
C LEU A 52 -8.48 12.75 10.94
N GLY A 53 -7.19 12.65 11.29
CA GLY A 53 -6.58 13.44 12.36
C GLY A 53 -6.62 14.94 12.07
N PHE A 54 -6.52 15.33 10.80
CA PHE A 54 -6.60 16.73 10.39
C PHE A 54 -8.04 17.27 10.38
N ILE A 55 -8.99 16.52 9.82
CA ILE A 55 -10.38 16.98 9.65
C ILE A 55 -11.22 16.79 10.93
N LEU A 56 -11.01 15.69 11.65
CA LEU A 56 -11.82 15.26 12.80
C LEU A 56 -10.94 14.88 14.00
N PRO A 57 -10.11 15.80 14.53
CA PRO A 57 -9.16 15.49 15.59
C PRO A 57 -9.84 14.94 16.86
N SER A 58 -11.00 15.49 17.23
CA SER A 58 -11.77 15.06 18.40
C SER A 58 -12.29 13.62 18.28
N VAL A 59 -12.64 13.17 17.07
CA VAL A 59 -13.09 11.79 16.81
C VAL A 59 -11.92 10.82 16.89
N VAL A 60 -10.76 11.21 16.37
CA VAL A 60 -9.55 10.38 16.42
C VAL A 60 -9.08 10.17 17.86
N THR A 61 -9.21 11.16 18.72
CA THR A 61 -8.87 11.03 20.15
C THR A 61 -9.82 10.13 20.95
N LEU A 62 -11.04 9.85 20.45
CA LEU A 62 -11.95 8.88 21.08
C LEU A 62 -11.50 7.43 20.85
N VAL A 63 -10.72 7.18 19.81
CA VAL A 63 -10.22 5.86 19.47
C VAL A 63 -8.87 5.66 20.16
N PRO A 64 -8.72 4.64 21.04
CA PRO A 64 -7.44 4.32 21.64
C PRO A 64 -6.32 4.14 20.60
N SER A 65 -5.18 4.80 20.81
CA SER A 65 -4.08 4.84 19.84
C SER A 65 -3.58 3.44 19.42
N TRP A 66 -3.61 2.47 20.34
CA TRP A 66 -3.19 1.09 20.08
C TRP A 66 -4.01 0.41 18.98
N ILE A 67 -5.27 0.81 18.75
CA ILE A 67 -6.10 0.28 17.66
C ILE A 67 -5.49 0.64 16.31
N PHE A 68 -5.04 1.89 16.16
CA PHE A 68 -4.40 2.31 14.91
C PHE A 68 -3.11 1.54 14.64
N PHE A 69 -2.28 1.36 15.69
CA PHE A 69 -1.07 0.54 15.60
C PHE A 69 -1.36 -0.92 15.26
N THR A 70 -2.42 -1.50 15.84
CA THR A 70 -2.80 -2.90 15.61
C THR A 70 -3.25 -3.12 14.17
N ILE A 71 -4.05 -2.20 13.61
CA ILE A 71 -4.47 -2.25 12.20
C ILE A 71 -3.25 -2.09 11.29
N LEU A 72 -2.36 -1.13 11.59
CA LEU A 72 -1.14 -0.94 10.83
C LEU A 72 -0.27 -2.19 10.81
N LEU A 73 -0.07 -2.81 11.99
CA LEU A 73 0.72 -4.03 12.14
C LEU A 73 0.09 -5.19 11.37
N GLY A 74 -1.24 -5.35 11.42
CA GLY A 74 -1.96 -6.33 10.62
C GLY A 74 -1.79 -6.13 9.10
N LEU A 75 -1.81 -4.87 8.64
CA LEU A 75 -1.57 -4.53 7.22
C LEU A 75 -0.12 -4.81 6.81
N ILE A 76 0.86 -4.54 7.67
CA ILE A 76 2.27 -4.86 7.42
C ILE A 76 2.45 -6.37 7.29
N ILE A 77 1.92 -7.17 8.24
CA ILE A 77 2.00 -8.63 8.17
C ILE A 77 1.35 -9.14 6.88
N ARG A 78 0.17 -8.63 6.53
CA ARG A 78 -0.51 -8.97 5.27
C ARG A 78 0.32 -8.60 4.04
N GLY A 79 0.94 -7.42 4.03
CA GLY A 79 1.79 -6.96 2.93
C GLY A 79 3.04 -7.82 2.77
N LEU A 80 3.72 -8.13 3.88
CA LEU A 80 4.86 -9.07 3.90
C LEU A 80 4.44 -10.45 3.41
N ASN A 81 3.28 -10.94 3.86
CA ASN A 81 2.75 -12.22 3.43
C ASN A 81 2.42 -12.25 1.93
N HIS A 82 1.85 -11.17 1.39
CA HIS A 82 1.58 -11.04 -0.05
C HIS A 82 2.87 -10.98 -0.87
N TYR A 83 3.91 -10.32 -0.34
CA TYR A 83 5.19 -10.17 -1.02
C TYR A 83 6.02 -11.46 -1.04
N PHE A 84 6.12 -12.15 0.10
CA PHE A 84 6.93 -13.37 0.26
C PHE A 84 6.15 -14.68 0.03
N GLY A 85 4.82 -14.64 0.08
CA GLY A 85 3.96 -15.80 -0.15
C GLY A 85 4.00 -16.86 0.96
N TRP A 86 4.33 -16.48 2.20
CA TRP A 86 4.52 -17.42 3.32
C TRP A 86 3.27 -18.22 3.71
N ILE A 87 2.11 -17.56 3.73
CA ILE A 87 0.82 -18.14 4.08
C ILE A 87 -0.09 -18.01 2.86
N ARG A 88 -0.34 -19.15 2.21
CA ARG A 88 -1.43 -19.27 1.22
C ARG A 88 -2.73 -19.36 2.01
N VAL A 89 -3.51 -18.30 1.99
CA VAL A 89 -4.91 -18.39 2.42
C VAL A 89 -5.62 -19.17 1.32
N GLU A 90 -5.79 -20.49 1.52
CA GLU A 90 -6.75 -21.26 0.72
C GLU A 90 -8.12 -20.60 0.89
N LYS A 91 -8.76 -20.30 -0.24
CA LYS A 91 -10.08 -19.67 -0.30
C LYS A 91 -11.18 -20.66 0.03
#